data_AF-A0A926F4N4-F1
#
_entry.id   AF-A0A926F4N4-F1
#
_cell.length_a   1.000
_cell.length_b   1.000
_cell.length_c   1.000
_cell.angle_alpha   90.00
_cell.angle_beta   90.00
_cell.angle_gamma   90.00
#
_symmetry.space_group_name_H-M   'P 1'
#
loop_
_entity.id
_entity.type
_entity.pdbx_description
1 polymer ?
#
loop_
_entity_poly.entity_id
_entity_poly.type
_entity_poly.pdbx_seq_one_letter_code
_entity_poly.pdbx_strand_id
1 'polypeptide(L)' 'MGEKMKTYKSHLARFLAEKGLLVYIENGECKSLSERSIATYISTVFREDRKPRNYQDKKQK' A
#
# COMPACT_ATOMS: atom_id res chain seq x y z
N MET A 1 4.72 0.46 -20.45
CA MET A 1 3.72 0.08 -19.41
C MET A 1 4.15 0.42 -17.98
N GLY A 2 5.44 0.43 -17.62
CA GLY A 2 5.89 0.68 -16.24
C GLY A 2 5.64 2.10 -15.70
N GLU A 3 5.75 3.13 -16.52
CA GLU A 3 5.55 4.52 -16.09
C GLU A 3 4.09 4.84 -15.77
N LYS A 4 3.15 4.44 -16.64
CA LYS A 4 1.69 4.61 -16.39
C LYS A 4 1.27 3.99 -15.04
N MET A 5 1.86 2.85 -14.68
CA MET A 5 1.61 2.19 -13.39
C MET A 5 2.17 2.99 -12.20
N LYS A 6 3.33 3.62 -12.34
CA LYS A 6 3.88 4.51 -11.29
C LYS A 6 2.97 5.72 -11.08
N THR A 7 2.54 6.34 -12.17
CA THR A 7 1.66 7.51 -12.14
C THR A 7 0.31 7.20 -11.50
N TYR A 8 -0.31 6.06 -11.83
CA TYR A 8 -1.57 5.62 -11.20
C TYR A 8 -1.46 5.42 -9.68
N LYS A 9 -0.38 4.77 -9.21
CA LYS A 9 -0.18 4.54 -7.77
C LYS A 9 -0.01 5.84 -6.99
N SER A 10 0.72 6.79 -7.55
CA SER A 10 0.90 8.12 -6.93
C SER A 10 -0.42 8.89 -6.87
N HIS A 11 -1.21 8.90 -7.94
CA HIS A 11 -2.52 9.55 -7.93
C HIS A 11 -3.49 8.92 -6.94
N LEU A 12 -3.49 7.59 -6.83
CA LEU A 12 -4.32 6.88 -5.86
C LEU A 12 -3.91 7.22 -4.41
N ALA A 13 -2.60 7.22 -4.12
CA ALA A 13 -2.11 7.58 -2.78
C ALA A 13 -2.52 9.01 -2.38
N ARG A 14 -2.36 9.96 -3.31
CA ARG A 14 -2.77 11.36 -3.09
C ARG A 14 -4.26 11.48 -2.85
N PHE A 15 -5.09 10.84 -3.67
CA PHE A 15 -6.55 10.87 -3.51
C PHE A 15 -7.00 10.33 -2.14
N LEU A 16 -6.43 9.20 -1.71
CA LEU A 16 -6.77 8.59 -0.42
C LEU A 16 -6.36 9.47 0.77
N ALA A 17 -5.20 10.12 0.67
CA ALA A 17 -4.70 11.06 1.69
C ALA A 17 -5.56 12.33 1.77
N GLU A 18 -5.86 12.96 0.63
CA GLU A 18 -6.68 14.18 0.54
C GLU A 18 -8.09 13.97 1.08
N LYS A 19 -8.66 12.77 0.88
CA LYS A 19 -9.99 12.42 1.37
C LYS A 19 -10.00 11.90 2.81
N GLY A 20 -8.84 11.70 3.43
CA GLY A 20 -8.73 11.16 4.80
C GLY A 20 -9.38 9.79 4.94
N LEU A 21 -9.41 8.98 3.87
CA LEU A 21 -10.16 7.73 3.83
C LEU A 21 -9.49 6.62 4.64
N LEU A 22 -8.19 6.74 4.90
CA LEU A 22 -7.43 5.78 5.67
C LEU A 22 -6.98 6.42 6.98
N VAL A 23 -7.49 5.86 8.07
CA VAL A 23 -7.18 6.27 9.43
C VAL A 23 -6.70 5.07 10.24
N TYR A 24 -5.90 5.35 11.26
CA TYR A 24 -5.48 4.39 12.26
C TYR A 24 -5.71 4.97 13.65
N ILE A 25 -5.83 4.10 14.64
CA ILE A 25 -5.99 4.49 16.02
C ILE A 25 -4.63 4.38 16.71
N GLU A 26 -4.19 5.47 17.31
CA GLU A 26 -2.97 5.52 18.13
C GLU A 26 -3.29 6.23 19.43
N ASN A 27 -3.06 5.57 20.56
CA ASN A 27 -3.37 6.08 21.91
C ASN A 27 -4.82 6.56 22.09
N GLY A 28 -5.78 5.89 21.43
CA GLY A 28 -7.20 6.25 21.49
C GLY A 28 -7.60 7.41 20.58
N GLU A 29 -6.65 8.02 19.86
CA GLU A 29 -6.93 9.07 18.89
C GLU A 29 -6.97 8.52 17.47
N CYS A 30 -7.91 9.02 16.68
CA CYS A 30 -8.01 8.73 15.25
C CYS A 30 -7.04 9.63 14.48
N LYS A 31 -6.08 9.02 13.78
CA LYS A 31 -5.06 9.73 12.99
C LYS A 31 -5.14 9.33 11.53
N SER A 32 -5.06 10.31 10.65
CA SER A 32 -4.99 10.08 9.20
C SER A 32 -3.61 9.54 8.80
N LEU A 33 -3.58 8.66 7.80
CA LEU A 33 -2.34 8.23 7.19
C LEU A 33 -1.79 9.30 6.23
N SER A 34 -0.47 9.49 6.27
CA SER A 34 0.21 10.35 5.29
C SER A 34 0.17 9.73 3.89
N GLU A 35 0.17 10.59 2.86
CA GLU A 35 0.28 10.15 1.46
C GLU A 35 1.47 9.20 1.24
N ARG A 36 2.62 9.50 1.85
CA ARG A 36 3.84 8.67 1.73
C ARG A 36 3.63 7.26 2.29
N SER A 37 2.97 7.15 3.44
CA SER A 37 2.64 5.86 4.06
C SER A 37 1.72 5.06 3.15
N ILE A 38 0.68 5.72 2.61
CA ILE A 38 -0.28 5.10 1.68
C ILE A 38 0.41 4.65 0.39
N ALA A 39 1.27 5.49 -0.20
CA ALA A 39 2.04 5.17 -1.40
C ALA A 39 2.98 3.97 -1.20
N THR A 40 3.58 3.88 -0.02
CA THR A 40 4.43 2.73 0.36
C THR A 40 3.60 1.46 0.44
N TYR A 41 2.44 1.51 1.12
CA TYR A 41 1.54 0.36 1.24
C TYR A 41 1.04 -0.13 -0.12
N ILE A 42 0.52 0.77 -0.96
CA ILE A 42 0.12 0.46 -2.35
C ILE A 42 1.29 -0.18 -3.11
N SER A 43 2.50 0.32 -2.95
CA SER A 43 3.67 -0.27 -3.61
C SER A 43 3.97 -1.69 -3.14
N THR A 44 3.78 -2.00 -1.86
CA THR A 44 3.96 -3.34 -1.28
C THR A 44 2.92 -4.32 -1.80
N VAL A 45 1.62 -3.99 -1.75
CA VAL A 45 0.53 -4.87 -2.21
C VAL A 45 0.72 -5.25 -3.68
N PHE A 46 0.96 -4.25 -4.53
CA PHE A 46 1.19 -4.49 -5.96
C PHE A 46 2.53 -5.19 -6.27
N ARG A 47 3.46 -5.27 -5.31
CA ARG A 47 4.68 -6.09 -5.42
C ARG A 47 4.41 -7.53 -4.99
N GLU A 48 3.54 -7.74 -4.01
CA GLU A 48 3.09 -9.07 -3.58
C GLU A 48 2.29 -9.77 -4.68
N ASP A 49 1.44 -9.06 -5.42
CA ASP A 49 0.76 -9.61 -6.61
C ASP A 49 1.71 -10.14 -7.70
N ARG A 50 2.97 -9.68 -7.69
CA ARG A 50 4.00 -10.13 -8.64
C ARG A 50 4.87 -11.27 -8.12
N LYS A 51 4.78 -11.63 -6.83
CA LYS A 51 5.42 -12.85 -6.35
C LYS A 51 4.49 -14.02 -6.66
N PRO A 52 4.93 -15.04 -7.42
CA PRO A 52 4.12 -16.23 -7.60
C PRO A 52 3.83 -16.84 -6.22
N ARG A 53 2.58 -17.25 -5.99
CA ARG A 53 2.05 -17.85 -4.75
C ARG A 53 2.80 -19.09 -4.23
N ASN A 54 3.88 -19.52 -4.88
CA ASN A 54 4.62 -20.76 -4.60
C ASN A 54 5.82 -20.57 -3.65
N TYR A 55 5.72 -19.70 -2.63
CA TYR A 55 6.80 -19.51 -1.65
C TYR A 55 6.33 -19.61 -0.19
N GLN A 56 5.34 -20.46 0.09
CA GLN A 56 5.00 -20.86 1.46
C GLN A 56 5.18 -22.35 1.77
N ASP A 57 5.64 -23.20 0.83
CA ASP A 57 5.71 -24.65 1.04
C ASP A 57 7.15 -25.23 1.14
N LYS A 58 8.10 -24.47 1.70
CA LYS A 58 9.48 -24.96 1.93
C LYS A 58 10.13 -24.49 3.25
N LYS A 59 9.34 -24.30 4.30
CA LYS A 59 9.88 -24.10 5.66
C LYS A 59 9.24 -24.99 6.73
N GLN A 60 8.77 -26.18 6.35
CA GLN A 60 8.53 -27.29 7.28
C GLN A 60 8.94 -28.61 6.61
N LYS A 61 10.24 -28.91 6.62
CA LYS A 61 10.77 -30.28 6.59
C LYS A 61 12.05 -30.31 7.41
#